data_AF-A0A2R6JTH3-F1
#
_entry.id   AF-A0A2R6JTH3-F1
#
_cell.length_a   1.000
_cell.length_b   1.000
_cell.length_c   1.000
_cell.angle_alpha   90.00
_cell.angle_beta   90.00
_cell.angle_gamma   90.00
#
_symmetry.space_group_name_H-M   'P 1'
#
loop_
_entity.id
_entity.type
_entity.pdbx_description
1 polymer ?
#
loop_
_entity_poly.entity_id
_entity_poly.type
_entity_poly.pdbx_seq_one_letter_code
_entity_poly.pdbx_strand_id
1 'polypeptide(L)' 'MACEHDIDPEYLFPADIDVLDFVSGPNGPAIRFAVPCPDCGQALELEADVRGKKESDLELPLEDAEDPYD' A
#
# COMPACT_ATOMS: atom_id res chain seq x y z
N MET A 1 12.60 14.18 7.14
CA MET A 1 12.99 14.75 5.83
C MET A 1 12.55 13.72 4.82
N ALA A 2 11.59 14.07 3.97
CA ALA A 2 11.01 13.13 3.00
C ALA A 2 12.01 12.92 1.86
N CYS A 3 12.20 11.67 1.44
CA CYS A 3 12.98 11.35 0.25
C CYS A 3 12.21 11.78 -1.00
N GLU A 4 12.92 12.30 -2.01
CA GLU A 4 12.34 12.72 -3.31
C GLU A 4 13.09 12.08 -4.50
N HIS A 5 13.91 11.05 -4.24
CA HIS A 5 14.58 10.31 -5.32
C HIS A 5 13.55 9.60 -6.20
N ASP A 6 13.80 9.61 -7.50
CA ASP A 6 13.01 8.87 -8.47
C ASP A 6 13.32 7.37 -8.33
N ILE A 7 12.29 6.54 -8.42
CA ILE A 7 12.44 5.08 -8.33
C ILE A 7 11.86 4.46 -9.58
N ASP A 8 12.61 3.54 -10.19
CA ASP A 8 12.07 2.79 -11.31
C ASP A 8 11.01 1.81 -10.79
N PRO A 9 9.77 1.86 -11.33
CA PRO A 9 8.70 0.96 -10.91
C PRO A 9 9.04 -0.53 -11.04
N GLU A 10 10.02 -0.90 -11.87
CA GLU A 10 10.46 -2.28 -12.03
C GLU A 10 11.05 -2.89 -10.74
N TYR A 11 11.52 -2.06 -9.81
CA TYR A 11 12.07 -2.49 -8.52
C TYR A 11 11.06 -2.43 -7.37
N LEU A 12 9.80 -2.08 -7.66
CA LEU A 12 8.73 -2.05 -6.66
C LEU A 12 8.04 -3.41 -6.58
N PHE A 13 8.20 -4.10 -5.46
CA PHE A 13 7.44 -5.32 -5.17
C PHE A 13 6.37 -5.06 -4.10
N PRO A 14 5.17 -5.66 -4.22
CA PRO A 14 4.11 -5.49 -3.24
C PRO A 14 4.50 -5.86 -1.81
N ALA A 15 5.48 -6.75 -1.63
CA ALA A 15 5.97 -7.17 -0.31
C ALA A 15 6.81 -6.10 0.40
N ASP A 16 7.32 -5.11 -0.32
CA ASP A 16 8.20 -4.06 0.21
C ASP A 16 7.44 -2.76 0.50
N ILE A 17 6.10 -2.81 0.40
CA ILE A 17 5.23 -1.65 0.49
C ILE A 17 4.52 -1.62 1.84
N ASP A 18 4.63 -0.48 2.53
CA ASP A 18 3.77 -0.14 3.66
C ASP A 18 2.64 0.77 3.19
N VAL A 19 1.39 0.30 3.29
CA VAL A 19 0.20 1.11 2.96
C VAL A 19 -0.04 2.10 4.10
N LEU A 20 -0.07 3.40 3.75
CA LEU A 20 -0.28 4.48 4.71
C LEU A 20 -1.73 4.92 4.77
N ASP A 21 -2.39 5.06 3.62
CA ASP A 21 -3.76 5.57 3.55
C ASP A 21 -4.48 5.16 2.25
N PHE A 22 -5.80 5.09 2.32
CA PHE A 22 -6.70 4.96 1.16
C PHE A 22 -7.37 6.30 0.89
N VAL A 23 -7.01 6.93 -0.22
CA VAL A 23 -7.43 8.29 -0.55
C VAL A 23 -8.38 8.32 -1.75
N SER A 24 -9.16 9.39 -1.85
CA SER A 24 -9.96 9.66 -3.05
C SER A 24 -9.09 10.42 -4.05
N GLY A 25 -8.69 9.75 -5.13
CA GLY A 25 -7.99 10.36 -6.25
C GLY A 25 -8.95 10.92 -7.30
N PRO A 26 -8.44 11.71 -8.26
CA PRO A 26 -9.25 12.30 -9.33
C PRO A 26 -9.89 11.25 -10.27
N ASN A 27 -9.30 10.05 -10.34
CA ASN A 27 -9.75 8.95 -11.19
C ASN A 27 -10.51 7.85 -10.43
N GLY A 28 -10.77 8.04 -9.13
CA GLY A 28 -11.34 7.02 -8.25
C GLY A 28 -10.44 6.74 -7.03
N PRO A 29 -10.55 5.57 -6.39
CA PRO A 29 -9.74 5.24 -5.23
C PRO A 29 -8.25 5.20 -5.59
N ALA A 30 -7.41 5.77 -4.72
CA ALA A 30 -5.97 5.74 -4.80
C ALA A 30 -5.39 5.31 -3.45
N ILE A 31 -4.13 4.86 -3.48
CA ILE A 31 -3.43 4.38 -2.29
C ILE A 31 -2.20 5.24 -2.11
N ARG A 32 -2.01 5.75 -0.89
CA ARG A 32 -0.74 6.33 -0.45
C ARG A 32 0.06 5.26 0.27
N PHE A 33 1.31 5.11 -0.10
CA PHE A 33 2.18 4.06 0.43
C PHE A 33 3.63 4.53 0.54
N ALA A 34 4.41 3.84 1.36
CA ALA A 34 5.83 4.09 1.50
C ALA A 34 6.65 2.86 1.09
N VAL A 35 7.84 3.14 0.53
CA VAL A 35 8.86 2.15 0.23
C VAL A 35 10.23 2.63 0.71
N PRO A 36 11.16 1.73 1.05
CA PRO A 36 12.53 2.12 1.35
C PRO A 36 13.24 2.60 0.08
N CYS A 37 13.78 3.82 0.10
CA CYS A 37 14.58 4.33 -1.01
C CYS A 37 15.90 3.55 -1.12
N PRO A 38 16.27 3.00 -2.28
CA PRO A 38 17.51 2.26 -2.46
C PRO A 38 18.76 3.14 -2.34
N ASP A 39 18.68 4.43 -2.68
CA ASP A 39 19.83 5.34 -2.68
C ASP A 39 20.20 5.85 -1.29
N CYS A 40 19.20 6.14 -0.45
CA CYS A 40 19.44 6.77 0.86
C CYS A 40 18.87 5.99 2.05
N GLY A 41 18.13 4.91 1.82
CA GLY A 41 17.51 4.08 2.86
C GLY A 41 16.38 4.77 3.62
N GLN A 42 15.98 5.98 3.24
CA GLN A 42 14.87 6.70 3.87
C GLN A 42 13.54 6.29 3.24
N ALA A 43 12.44 6.49 3.98
CA ALA A 43 11.10 6.28 3.45
C ALA A 43 10.82 7.26 2.29
N LEU A 44 10.38 6.70 1.17
CA LEU A 44 9.87 7.41 0.00
C LEU A 44 8.36 7.20 -0.06
N GLU A 45 7.60 8.28 0.06
CA GLU A 45 6.13 8.25 0.00
C GLU A 45 5.65 8.45 -1.43
N LEU A 46 4.76 7.57 -1.89
CA LEU A 46 4.23 7.54 -3.25
C LEU A 46 2.71 7.38 -3.23
N GLU A 47 2.07 7.75 -4.34
CA GLU A 47 0.63 7.61 -4.53
C GLU A 47 0.35 6.91 -5.86
N ALA A 48 -0.58 5.96 -5.87
CA ALA A 48 -0.97 5.23 -7.07
C ALA A 48 -2.49 5.04 -7.17
N ASP A 49 -3.02 5.23 -8.38
CA ASP A 49 -4.42 4.96 -8.72
C ASP A 49 -4.71 3.45 -8.68
N VAL A 50 -5.85 3.06 -8.09
CA VAL A 50 -6.30 1.66 -8.11
C VAL A 50 -6.92 1.34 -9.47
N ARG A 51 -6.24 0.49 -10.25
CA ARG A 51 -6.70 0.08 -11.59
C ARG A 51 -7.62 -1.13 -11.61
N GLY A 52 -7.65 -1.90 -10.53
CA GLY A 52 -8.46 -3.12 -10.45
C GLY A 52 -8.63 -3.58 -9.02
N LYS A 53 -9.79 -4.15 -8.75
CA LYS A 53 -10.08 -4.85 -7.51
C LYS A 53 -10.33 -6.32 -7.83
N LYS A 54 -9.79 -7.21 -7.01
CA LYS A 54 -10.10 -8.63 -7.08
C LYS A 54 -10.66 -9.03 -5.73
N GLU A 55 -11.87 -9.56 -5.74
CA GLU A 55 -12.43 -10.19 -4.54
C GLU A 55 -11.60 -11.43 -4.25
N SER A 56 -11.11 -11.53 -3.03
CA SER A 56 -10.35 -12.68 -2.58
C SER A 56 -11.19 -13.39 -1.54
N ASP A 57 -11.43 -14.67 -1.78
CA ASP A 57 -12.08 -15.59 -0.84
C ASP A 57 -11.00 -16.04 0.14
N LEU A 58 -10.68 -15.15 1.07
CA LEU A 58 -9.75 -15.43 2.17
C LEU A 58 -10.62 -15.69 3.39
N GLU A 59 -10.58 -16.92 3.91
CA GLU A 59 -11.12 -17.20 5.24
C GLU A 59 -10.28 -16.38 6.24
N LEU A 60 -10.87 -15.30 6.75
CA LEU A 60 -10.21 -14.50 7.76
C LEU A 60 -10.26 -15.28 9.08
N PRO A 61 -9.20 -15.29 9.90
CA PRO A 61 -9.22 -15.90 11.24
C PRO A 61 -10.30 -15.32 12.17
N LEU A 62 -10.94 -14.22 11.75
CA LEU A 62 -12.02 -13.54 12.44
C LEU A 62 -13.38 -14.21 12.24
N GLU A 63 -13.52 -15.09 11.24
CA GLU A 63 -14.79 -15.76 10.93
C GLU A 63 -15.17 -16.81 11.99
N ASP A 64 -14.18 -17.36 12.70
CA ASP A 64 -14.35 -18.30 13.81
C ASP A 64 -14.43 -17.62 15.19
N ALA A 65 -14.33 -16.28 15.26
CA ALA A 65 -14.43 -15.55 16.52
C ALA A 65 -15.91 -15.29 16.88
N GLU A 66 -16.37 -15.81 18.02
CA GLU A 66 -17.72 -15.56 18.54
C GLU A 66 -17.99 -14.06 18.81
N ASP A 67 -16.92 -13.29 19.08
CA ASP A 67 -16.92 -11.82 19.05
C ASP A 67 -15.55 -11.31 18.57
N PRO A 68 -15.45 -10.63 17.42
CA PRO A 68 -14.19 -10.08 16.91
C PRO A 68 -13.70 -8.83 17.69
N TYR A 69 -14.46 -8.34 18.67
CA TYR A 69 -14.17 -7.12 19.44
C TYR A 69 -14.22 -7.28 20.97
N ASP A 70 -14.35 -8.49 21.51
CA ASP A 70 -14.33 -8.79 22.97
C ASP A 70 -12.91 -9.08 23.49
#